data_AF-U5GJS8-F1
#
_entry.id   AF-U5GJS8-F1
#
_cell.length_a   1.000
_cell.length_b   1.000
_cell.length_c   1.000
_cell.angle_alpha   90.00
_cell.angle_beta   90.00
_cell.angle_gamma   90.00
#
_symmetry.space_group_name_H-M   'P 1'
#
loop_
_entity.id
_entity.type
_entity.pdbx_description
1 polymer ?
#
loop_
_entity_poly.entity_id
_entity_poly.type
_entity_poly.pdbx_seq_one_letter_code
_entity_poly.pdbx_strand_id
1 'polypeptide(L)'
;YKTLRLSKALAENNPGARVLIVCSENLAVSFRGPLETPLDILVSFAISSDGAAAVIVGADPDTAIECPLFQLVSAEQCWCRDKIQTN
;
A
#
# COMPACT_ATOMS: atom_id res chain seq x y z
N TYR A 1 0.83 -1.68 2.75
CA TYR A 1 0.78 -2.06 4.18
C TYR A 1 -0.29 -1.31 4.97
N LYS A 2 -0.39 0.03 4.86
CA LYS A 2 -1.43 0.82 5.56
C LYS A 2 -2.86 0.36 5.24
N THR A 3 -3.16 0.17 3.96
CA THR A 3 -4.50 -0.22 3.51
C THR A 3 -4.87 -1.63 3.96
N LEU A 4 -3.89 -2.55 4.01
CA LEU A 4 -4.10 -3.90 4.54
C LEU A 4 -4.44 -3.87 6.04
N ARG A 5 -3.71 -3.08 6.84
CA ARG A 5 -4.02 -2.90 8.26
C ARG A 5 -5.43 -2.35 8.48
N LEU A 6 -5.81 -1.32 7.71
CA LEU A 6 -7.15 -0.75 7.79
C LEU A 6 -8.22 -1.76 7.37
N SER A 7 -8.01 -2.46 6.26
CA SER A 7 -8.96 -3.46 5.76
C SER A 7 -9.17 -4.63 6.72
N LYS A 8 -8.12 -5.06 7.43
CA LYS A 8 -8.21 -6.07 8.48
C LYS A 8 -9.18 -5.62 9.57
N ALA A 9 -9.00 -4.40 10.09
CA ALA A 9 -9.89 -3.85 11.10
C ALA A 9 -11.34 -3.69 10.60
N LEU A 10 -11.54 -3.29 9.34
CA LEU A 10 -12.88 -3.17 8.76
C LEU A 10 -13.55 -4.53 8.55
N ALA A 11 -12.82 -5.51 8.02
CA ALA A 11 -13.35 -6.84 7.74
C ALA A 11 -13.64 -7.64 9.02
N GLU A 12 -12.76 -7.58 10.02
CA GLU A 12 -12.92 -8.35 11.27
C GLU A 12 -14.00 -7.75 12.19
N ASN A 13 -14.19 -6.43 12.20
CA ASN A 13 -15.16 -5.77 13.08
C ASN A 13 -16.57 -5.65 12.46
N ASN A 14 -16.75 -6.01 11.19
CA ASN A 14 -18.04 -5.92 10.50
C ASN A 14 -18.39 -7.28 9.87
N PRO A 15 -19.24 -8.11 10.53
CA PRO A 15 -19.59 -9.43 10.02
C PRO A 15 -20.12 -9.39 8.59
N GLY A 16 -19.59 -10.27 7.74
CA GLY A 16 -19.96 -10.35 6.32
C GLY A 16 -19.37 -9.25 5.42
N ALA A 17 -18.59 -8.30 5.96
CA ALA A 17 -17.98 -7.26 5.14
C ALA A 17 -16.95 -7.84 4.15
N ARG A 18 -16.94 -7.27 2.94
CA ARG A 18 -15.93 -7.50 1.90
C ARG A 18 -15.39 -6.15 1.45
N VAL A 19 -14.13 -5.89 1.78
CA VAL A 19 -13.46 -4.62 1.56
C VAL A 19 -12.67 -4.71 0.25
N LEU A 20 -13.07 -3.93 -0.75
CA LEU A 20 -12.28 -3.72 -1.96
C LEU A 20 -11.18 -2.69 -1.68
N ILE A 21 -9.95 -3.08 -1.91
CA ILE A 21 -8.79 -2.20 -1.86
C ILE A 21 -8.30 -1.99 -3.28
N VAL A 22 -8.05 -0.73 -3.65
CA VAL A 22 -7.38 -0.37 -4.90
C VAL A 22 -6.21 0.56 -4.56
N CYS A 23 -5.01 0.18 -4.98
CA CYS A 23 -3.83 1.04 -4.96
C CYS A 23 -3.47 1.35 -6.41
N SER A 24 -3.51 2.62 -6.79
CA SER A 24 -3.10 3.08 -8.11
C SER A 24 -2.02 4.13 -7.94
N GLU A 25 -0.92 3.95 -8.65
CA GLU A 25 0.20 4.88 -8.70
C GLU A 25 0.33 5.36 -10.15
N ASN A 26 0.45 6.68 -10.33
CA ASN A 26 0.63 7.31 -11.64
C ASN A 26 1.56 8.51 -11.51
N LEU A 27 2.64 8.50 -12.28
CA LEU A 27 3.73 9.47 -12.28
C LEU A 27 3.55 10.56 -13.34
N ALA A 28 2.56 10.44 -14.23
CA ALA A 28 2.33 11.39 -15.32
C ALA A 28 2.19 12.83 -14.82
N VAL A 29 1.57 13.04 -13.65
CA VAL A 29 1.41 14.37 -13.04
C VAL A 29 2.73 14.97 -12.57
N SER A 30 3.72 14.13 -12.31
CA SER A 30 5.03 14.51 -11.78
C SER A 30 6.11 14.56 -12.85
N PHE A 31 5.84 14.11 -14.08
CA PHE A 31 6.85 13.99 -15.14
C PHE A 31 7.44 15.36 -15.50
N ARG A 32 8.77 15.48 -15.48
CA ARG A 32 9.52 16.70 -15.81
C ARG A 32 10.67 16.40 -16.76
N GLY A 33 11.03 17.38 -17.57
CA GLY A 33 12.17 17.27 -18.48
C GLY A 33 13.51 17.15 -17.72
N PRO A 34 14.51 16.44 -18.28
CA PRO A 34 15.76 16.15 -17.59
C PRO A 34 16.67 17.37 -17.35
N LEU A 35 16.44 18.50 -18.04
CA LEU A 35 17.31 19.68 -17.98
C LEU A 35 17.11 20.53 -16.71
N GLU A 36 15.94 20.43 -16.06
CA GLU A 36 15.57 21.25 -14.88
C GLU A 36 15.49 20.43 -13.58
N THR A 37 15.86 19.16 -13.63
CA THR A 37 15.56 18.19 -12.57
C THR A 37 16.81 17.81 -11.78
N PRO A 38 16.89 18.09 -10.47
CA PRO A 38 17.92 17.59 -9.57
C PRO A 38 18.15 16.06 -9.68
N LEU A 39 19.39 15.61 -9.46
CA LEU A 39 19.79 14.21 -9.66
C LEU A 39 18.98 13.22 -8.80
N ASP A 40 18.58 13.58 -7.59
CA ASP A 40 17.75 12.79 -6.68
C ASP A 40 16.33 12.56 -7.23
N ILE A 41 15.78 13.55 -7.94
CA ILE A 41 14.48 13.41 -8.60
C ILE A 41 14.60 12.53 -9.86
N LEU A 42 15.70 12.64 -10.62
CA LEU A 42 15.96 11.77 -11.77
C LEU A 42 16.06 10.29 -11.37
N VAL A 43 16.73 10.01 -10.25
CA VAL A 43 16.79 8.65 -9.69
C VAL A 43 15.38 8.16 -9.35
N SER A 44 14.54 9.02 -8.76
CA SER A 44 13.15 8.67 -8.41
C SER A 44 12.34 8.26 -9.64
N PHE A 45 12.47 8.96 -10.77
CA PHE A 45 11.80 8.57 -12.02
C PHE A 45 12.40 7.31 -12.67
N ALA A 46 13.70 7.08 -12.54
CA ALA A 46 14.34 5.90 -13.10
C ALA A 46 13.89 4.59 -12.43
N ILE A 47 13.53 4.65 -11.13
CA ILE A 47 13.09 3.47 -10.36
C ILE A 47 11.58 3.30 -10.31
N SER A 48 10.82 4.34 -10.68
CA SER A 48 9.38 4.38 -10.50
C SER A 48 8.66 4.11 -11.83
N SER A 49 7.50 3.47 -11.75
CA SER A 49 6.64 3.19 -12.90
C SER A 49 5.17 3.30 -12.50
N ASP A 50 4.30 3.41 -13.49
CA ASP A 50 2.85 3.45 -13.28
C ASP A 50 2.30 2.04 -13.09
N GLY A 51 1.27 1.92 -12.26
CA GLY A 51 0.62 0.63 -12.03
C GLY A 51 -0.58 0.73 -11.10
N ALA A 52 -1.44 -0.29 -11.18
CA ALA A 52 -2.55 -0.44 -10.27
C ALA A 52 -2.67 -1.89 -9.80
N ALA A 53 -3.11 -2.07 -8.56
CA ALA A 53 -3.40 -3.36 -7.96
C ALA A 53 -4.70 -3.28 -7.15
N ALA A 54 -5.49 -4.35 -7.17
CA ALA A 54 -6.71 -4.45 -6.39
C ALA A 54 -6.80 -5.80 -5.68
N VAL A 55 -7.33 -5.80 -4.46
CA VAL A 55 -7.58 -7.01 -3.66
C VAL A 55 -8.89 -6.90 -2.90
N ILE A 56 -9.55 -8.03 -2.67
CA ILE A 56 -10.72 -8.15 -1.80
C ILE A 56 -10.28 -8.74 -0.47
N VAL A 57 -10.63 -8.09 0.63
CA VAL A 57 -10.34 -8.55 2.00
C VAL A 57 -11.64 -8.77 2.76
N GLY A 58 -11.76 -9.92 3.42
CA GLY A 58 -12.91 -10.30 4.23
C GLY A 58 -12.51 -11.16 5.41
N ALA A 59 -13.36 -11.21 6.43
CA ALA A 59 -13.31 -12.19 7.50
C ALA A 59 -14.35 -13.29 7.26
N ASP A 60 -14.11 -14.48 7.81
CA ASP A 60 -14.96 -15.67 7.67
C ASP A 60 -15.32 -15.99 6.22
N PRO A 61 -14.37 -16.52 5.43
CA PRO A 61 -14.60 -16.79 4.02
C PRO A 61 -15.56 -17.97 3.83
N ASP A 62 -16.46 -17.85 2.86
CA ASP A 62 -17.29 -18.97 2.40
C ASP A 62 -16.51 -19.77 1.36
N THR A 63 -15.93 -20.90 1.76
CA THR A 63 -15.06 -21.72 0.90
C THR A 63 -15.78 -22.43 -0.25
N ALA A 64 -17.12 -22.37 -0.31
CA ALA A 64 -17.87 -22.85 -1.46
C ALA A 64 -17.79 -21.89 -2.66
N ILE A 65 -17.59 -20.59 -2.41
CA ILE A 65 -17.61 -19.53 -3.43
C ILE A 65 -16.34 -18.66 -3.44
N GLU A 66 -15.66 -18.53 -2.30
CA GLU A 66 -14.45 -17.75 -2.13
C GLU A 66 -13.22 -18.66 -2.10
N CYS A 67 -12.11 -18.17 -2.66
CA CYS A 67 -10.82 -18.85 -2.64
C CYS A 67 -9.80 -17.97 -1.91
N PRO A 68 -9.62 -18.14 -0.60
CA PRO A 68 -8.65 -17.36 0.17
C PRO A 68 -7.21 -17.60 -0.33
N LEU A 69 -6.51 -16.52 -0.68
CA LEU A 69 -5.13 -16.60 -1.17
C LEU A 69 -4.09 -16.42 -0.05
N PHE A 70 -4.36 -15.52 0.88
CA PHE A 70 -3.47 -15.18 2.00
C PHE A 70 -4.30 -14.80 3.23
N GLN A 71 -3.72 -14.95 4.42
CA GLN A 71 -4.33 -14.54 5.69
C GLN A 71 -3.56 -13.36 6.31
N LEU A 72 -4.28 -12.31 6.69
CA LEU A 72 -3.73 -11.13 7.37
C LEU A 72 -3.65 -11.39 8.88
N VAL A 73 -2.53 -11.93 9.36
CA VAL A 73 -2.35 -12.28 10.79
C VAL A 73 -2.21 -11.03 11.67
N SER A 74 -1.25 -10.17 11.35
CA SER A 74 -1.00 -8.92 12.06
C SER A 74 -0.53 -7.83 11.09
N ALA A 75 -0.65 -6.56 11.49
CA ALA A 75 -0.12 -5.44 10.74
C ALA A 75 0.22 -4.29 11.68
N GLU A 76 1.49 -3.89 11.69
CA GLU A 76 2.01 -2.83 12.54
C GLU A 76 2.77 -1.79 11.71
N GLN A 77 2.95 -0.58 12.26
CA GLN A 77 3.73 0.48 11.64
C GLN A 77 4.54 1.20 12.72
N CYS A 78 5.85 1.32 12.49
CA CYS A 78 6.74 2.14 13.29
C CYS A 78 7.51 3.11 12.39
N TRP A 79 8.14 4.12 13.00
CA TRP A 79 9.00 5.09 12.32
C TRP A 79 10.39 5.04 12.95
N CYS A 80 11.42 5.12 12.12
CA CYS A 80 12.79 5.22 12.61
C CYS A 80 13.02 6.63 13.14
N ARG A 81 13.53 6.72 14.39
CA ARG A 81 13.86 8.00 15.01
C ARG A 81 15.28 8.38 14.60
N ASP A 82 15.46 9.63 14.17
CA ASP A 82 16.78 10.16 13.87
C ASP A 82 17.64 10.19 15.14
N LYS A 83 18.93 9.88 14.98
CA LYS A 83 19.89 10.09 16.06
C LYS A 83 20.10 11.60 16.18
N ILE A 84 19.66 12.17 17.31
CA ILE A 84 20.05 13.52 17.69
C ILE A 84 21.57 13.50 17.83
N GLN A 85 22.29 14.25 16.97
CA GLN A 85 23.69 14.56 17.21
C GLN A 85 23.75 15.48 18.42
N THR A 86 23.94 14.92 19.61
CA THR A 86 24.38 15.68 20.78
C THR A 86 25.86 16.00 20.59
N ASN A 87 26.14 17.28 20.33
CA ASN A 87 27.48 17.86 20.47
C ASN A 87 27.98 17.74 21.91
#